data_AF-A0A2T3W6E2-F1
#
_entry.id   AF-A0A2T3W6E2-F1
#
_cell.length_a   1.000
_cell.length_b   1.000
_cell.length_c   1.000
_cell.angle_alpha   90.00
_cell.angle_beta   90.00
_cell.angle_gamma   90.00
#
_symmetry.space_group_name_H-M   'P 1'
#
loop_
_entity.id
_entity.type
_entity.pdbx_description
1 polymer ?
#
loop_
_entity_poly.entity_id
_entity_poly.type
_entity_poly.pdbx_seq_one_letter_code
_entity_poly.pdbx_strand_id
1 'polypeptide(L)'
;MRPASAVQAHPSWREQEHYDLWVEWQQRDSAGRWHPHQPVTHRTFRTREDTLLHAERLINRGDFPMQGGSSAAPVTLLRNRRAALLSAFREAEGDGVTLIREALFPVGEYALSLRVTCERVADPVRATFASAANPLRSLAGQRVKLTVLIEHPYDVLTRAEGLLELGERTARIVTEVQTYAAGAAVQGVPYRNATVTVPRGFLKKPLLYRYELAAEESR
;
A
#
# COMPACT_ATOMS: atom_id res chain seq x y z
N MET A 1 -27.53 -0.11 -31.30
CA MET A 1 -26.23 -0.18 -30.61
C MET A 1 -26.16 0.97 -29.62
N ARG A 2 -26.32 0.71 -28.32
CA ARG A 2 -26.08 1.74 -27.28
C ARG A 2 -24.58 1.79 -27.02
N PRO A 3 -23.96 2.98 -26.90
CA PRO A 3 -22.55 3.08 -26.53
C PRO A 3 -22.35 2.52 -25.12
N ALA A 4 -21.23 1.83 -24.92
CA ALA A 4 -20.79 1.39 -23.60
C ALA A 4 -20.78 2.58 -22.66
N SER A 5 -21.65 2.56 -21.65
CA SER A 5 -21.67 3.57 -20.60
C SER A 5 -20.25 3.66 -20.03
N ALA A 6 -19.62 4.84 -20.14
CA ALA A 6 -18.42 5.12 -19.39
C ALA A 6 -18.74 4.79 -17.92
N VAL A 7 -18.10 3.77 -17.36
CA VAL A 7 -18.28 3.39 -15.96
C VAL A 7 -17.82 4.60 -15.17
N GLN A 8 -18.76 5.38 -14.66
CA GLN A 8 -18.45 6.56 -13.88
C GLN A 8 -17.64 6.10 -12.67
N ALA A 9 -16.44 6.66 -12.51
CA ALA A 9 -15.59 6.36 -11.38
C ALA A 9 -16.36 6.62 -10.08
N HIS A 10 -16.17 5.76 -9.10
CA HIS A 10 -16.84 5.84 -7.81
C HIS A 10 -16.55 7.22 -7.19
N PRO A 11 -17.55 7.95 -6.66
CA PRO A 11 -17.38 9.35 -6.27
C PRO A 11 -16.35 9.58 -5.16
N SER A 12 -15.99 8.53 -4.41
CA SER A 12 -14.93 8.56 -3.40
C SER A 12 -13.60 7.94 -3.84
N TRP A 13 -13.47 7.53 -5.10
CA TRP A 13 -12.20 7.06 -5.66
C TRP A 13 -11.17 8.19 -5.68
N ARG A 14 -10.08 7.98 -4.95
CA ARG A 14 -8.91 8.86 -4.94
C ARG A 14 -7.68 7.98 -4.87
N GLU A 15 -6.71 8.27 -5.72
CA GLU A 15 -5.35 7.72 -5.60
C GLU A 15 -4.49 8.77 -4.89
N GLN A 16 -3.75 8.31 -3.89
CA GLN A 16 -2.65 9.07 -3.31
C GLN A 16 -1.34 8.53 -3.86
N GLU A 17 -0.47 9.45 -4.24
CA GLU A 17 0.91 9.14 -4.52
C GLU A 17 1.67 9.05 -3.20
N HIS A 18 2.24 7.88 -2.94
CA HIS A 18 3.15 7.64 -1.84
C HIS A 18 4.56 7.58 -2.40
N TYR A 19 5.47 8.24 -1.69
CA TYR A 19 6.86 8.35 -2.11
C TYR A 19 7.73 7.58 -1.13
N ASP A 20 8.40 6.53 -1.60
CA ASP A 20 9.24 5.71 -0.73
C ASP A 20 10.71 5.98 -0.99
N LEU A 21 11.47 6.11 0.11
CA LEU A 21 12.92 6.07 0.10
C LEU A 21 13.39 4.71 0.61
N TRP A 22 14.08 3.98 -0.25
CA TRP A 22 14.78 2.75 0.07
C TRP A 22 16.28 3.03 0.11
N VAL A 23 16.94 2.59 1.19
CA VAL A 23 18.40 2.60 1.30
C VAL A 23 18.83 1.20 1.70
N GLU A 24 19.69 0.59 0.91
CA GLU A 24 20.08 -0.81 1.05
C GLU A 24 21.55 -1.00 0.73
N TRP A 25 22.22 -1.86 1.48
CA TRP A 25 23.50 -2.41 1.08
C TRP A 25 23.30 -3.50 0.04
N GLN A 26 24.06 -3.41 -1.04
CA GLN A 26 24.22 -4.46 -2.03
C GLN A 26 25.62 -5.05 -1.92
N GLN A 27 25.74 -6.34 -2.19
CA GLN A 27 27.01 -7.06 -2.24
C GLN A 27 27.24 -7.55 -3.67
N ARG A 28 28.51 -7.59 -4.06
CA ARG A 28 28.92 -8.10 -5.36
C ARG A 28 29.07 -9.63 -5.29
N ASP A 29 28.39 -10.35 -6.16
CA ASP A 29 28.56 -11.79 -6.30
C ASP A 29 29.86 -12.14 -7.05
N SER A 30 30.17 -13.45 -7.12
CA SER A 30 31.33 -13.98 -7.84
C SER A 30 31.26 -13.74 -9.36
N ALA A 31 30.08 -13.45 -9.91
CA ALA A 31 29.88 -13.08 -11.32
C ALA A 31 29.98 -11.55 -11.54
N GLY A 32 30.29 -10.78 -10.49
CA GLY A 32 30.44 -9.33 -10.54
C GLY A 32 29.12 -8.55 -10.53
N ARG A 33 27.97 -9.19 -10.28
CA ARG A 33 26.64 -8.57 -10.22
C ARG A 33 26.32 -8.13 -8.81
N TRP A 34 25.62 -7.00 -8.69
CA TRP A 34 25.14 -6.51 -7.42
C TRP A 34 23.82 -7.17 -7.05
N HIS A 35 23.70 -7.63 -5.80
CA HIS A 35 22.46 -8.16 -5.25
C HIS A 35 22.16 -7.54 -3.89
N PRO A 36 20.88 -7.45 -3.48
CA PRO A 36 20.52 -7.01 -2.13
C PRO A 36 21.26 -7.84 -1.07
N HIS A 37 21.85 -7.15 -0.11
CA HIS A 37 22.56 -7.76 1.01
C HIS A 37 21.86 -7.44 2.33
N GLN A 38 21.58 -6.16 2.59
CA GLN A 38 20.97 -5.74 3.85
C GLN A 38 20.21 -4.41 3.74
N PRO A 39 18.99 -4.29 4.31
CA PRO A 39 18.30 -3.02 4.38
C PRO A 39 18.97 -2.07 5.38
N VAL A 40 19.03 -0.78 5.03
CA VAL A 40 19.49 0.30 5.92
C VAL A 40 18.30 1.10 6.42
N THR A 41 17.44 1.57 5.52
CA THR A 41 16.19 2.23 5.89
C THR A 41 15.14 2.11 4.78
N HIS A 42 13.89 2.09 5.19
CA HIS A 42 12.74 2.26 4.33
C HIS A 42 11.78 3.25 5.01
N ARG A 43 11.42 4.32 4.29
CA ARG A 43 10.48 5.34 4.79
C ARG A 43 9.59 5.85 3.68
N THR A 44 8.31 6.00 4.00
CA THR A 44 7.28 6.56 3.14
C THR A 44 7.00 8.02 3.49
N PHE A 45 6.80 8.84 2.47
CA PHE A 45 6.49 10.27 2.55
C PHE A 45 5.28 10.61 1.69
N ARG A 46 4.67 11.76 1.98
CA ARG A 46 3.51 12.28 1.22
C ARG A 46 3.89 13.00 -0.07
N THR A 47 5.12 13.51 -0.18
CA THR A 47 5.54 14.33 -1.32
C THR A 47 6.90 13.88 -1.86
N ARG A 48 7.11 14.12 -3.14
CA ARG A 48 8.40 13.87 -3.81
C ARG A 48 9.51 14.69 -3.16
N GLU A 49 9.25 15.96 -2.94
CA GLU A 49 10.23 16.94 -2.44
C GLU A 49 10.71 16.57 -1.03
N ASP A 50 9.81 16.17 -0.14
CA ASP A 50 10.18 15.73 1.21
C ASP A 50 11.05 14.47 1.17
N THR A 51 10.73 13.53 0.28
CA THR A 51 11.48 12.28 0.11
C THR A 51 12.90 12.55 -0.36
N LEU A 52 13.06 13.38 -1.40
CA LEU A 52 14.36 13.77 -1.94
C LEU A 52 15.17 14.54 -0.90
N LEU A 53 14.57 15.51 -0.20
CA LEU A 53 15.22 16.26 0.86
C LEU A 53 15.66 15.35 2.01
N HIS A 54 14.85 14.35 2.37
CA HIS A 54 15.22 13.38 3.39
C HIS A 54 16.39 12.50 2.95
N ALA A 55 16.39 12.03 1.70
CA ALA A 55 17.50 11.29 1.12
C ALA A 55 18.79 12.11 1.17
N GLU A 56 18.75 13.40 0.77
CA GLU A 56 19.91 14.28 0.83
C GLU A 56 20.41 14.51 2.27
N ARG A 57 19.51 14.69 3.24
CA ARG A 57 19.89 14.79 4.67
C ARG A 57 20.56 13.52 5.17
N LEU A 58 20.07 12.36 4.77
CA LEU A 58 20.63 11.06 5.12
C LEU A 58 22.05 10.89 4.53
N ILE A 59 22.22 11.21 3.24
CA ILE A 59 23.54 11.22 2.58
C ILE A 59 24.53 12.18 3.27
N ASN A 60 24.07 13.38 3.62
CA ASN A 60 24.90 14.40 4.27
C ASN A 60 25.32 14.00 5.69
N ARG A 61 24.44 13.32 6.45
CA ARG A 61 24.81 12.71 7.72
C ARG A 61 25.93 11.69 7.49
N GLY A 62 25.73 10.79 6.52
CA GLY A 62 26.74 9.86 6.05
C GLY A 62 26.90 8.60 6.89
N ASP A 63 26.00 8.35 7.85
CA ASP A 63 26.00 7.16 8.69
C ASP A 63 25.03 6.12 8.11
N PHE A 64 25.56 4.96 7.72
CA PHE A 64 24.78 3.89 7.12
C PHE A 64 25.03 2.58 7.90
N PRO A 65 24.13 2.19 8.81
CA PRO A 65 24.30 0.95 9.59
C PRO A 65 24.45 -0.27 8.67
N MET A 66 25.44 -1.11 8.98
CA MET A 66 25.61 -2.43 8.39
C MET A 66 25.75 -3.43 9.54
N GLN A 67 24.99 -4.52 9.48
CA GLN A 67 25.05 -5.60 10.46
C GLN A 67 26.16 -6.55 10.02
N GLY A 68 27.27 -6.55 10.75
CA GLY A 68 28.33 -7.54 10.61
C GLY A 68 28.43 -8.36 11.89
N GLY A 69 27.95 -9.60 11.89
CA GLY A 69 27.99 -10.46 13.08
C GLY A 69 27.37 -9.82 14.33
N SER A 70 28.01 -10.00 15.50
CA SER A 70 27.50 -9.65 16.83
C SER A 70 27.38 -8.15 17.14
N SER A 71 27.66 -7.24 16.19
CA SER A 71 27.47 -5.80 16.39
C SER A 71 27.13 -5.08 15.07
N ALA A 72 26.09 -4.26 15.08
CA ALA A 72 25.80 -3.33 13.99
C ALA A 72 26.73 -2.11 14.11
N ALA A 73 27.83 -2.10 13.38
CA ALA A 73 28.70 -0.92 13.31
C ALA A 73 28.23 -0.02 12.14
N PRO A 74 27.99 1.28 12.38
CA PRO A 74 27.67 2.20 11.29
C PRO A 74 28.86 2.36 10.34
N VAL A 75 28.62 2.18 9.04
CA VAL A 75 29.58 2.57 8.01
C VAL A 75 29.41 4.07 7.78
N THR A 76 30.35 4.86 8.29
CA THR A 76 30.36 6.31 8.10
C THR A 76 31.19 6.68 6.87
N LEU A 77 30.57 7.32 5.89
CA LEU A 77 31.25 7.80 4.69
C LEU A 77 32.05 9.09 4.97
N LEU A 78 33.29 9.13 4.49
CA LEU A 78 34.12 10.33 4.52
C LEU A 78 33.49 11.48 3.72
N ARG A 79 33.81 12.73 4.07
CA ARG A 79 33.20 13.94 3.49
C ARG A 79 33.24 13.97 1.95
N ASN A 80 34.36 13.64 1.34
CA ASN A 80 34.51 13.58 -0.12
C ASN A 80 33.63 12.51 -0.76
N ARG A 81 33.49 11.33 -0.11
CA ARG A 81 32.63 10.24 -0.58
C ARG A 81 31.15 10.60 -0.43
N ARG A 82 30.77 11.30 0.64
CA ARG A 82 29.41 11.85 0.79
C ARG A 82 29.06 12.84 -0.33
N ALA A 83 29.98 13.73 -0.68
CA ALA A 83 29.77 14.67 -1.77
C ALA A 83 29.63 13.96 -3.13
N ALA A 84 30.45 12.94 -3.39
CA ALA A 84 30.34 12.13 -4.60
C ALA A 84 29.03 11.36 -4.68
N LEU A 85 28.59 10.74 -3.58
CA LEU A 85 27.30 10.07 -3.48
C LEU A 85 26.14 11.04 -3.69
N LEU A 86 26.22 12.25 -3.11
CA LEU A 86 25.19 13.27 -3.29
C LEU A 86 25.09 13.75 -4.75
N SER A 87 26.23 13.92 -5.44
CA SER A 87 26.24 14.27 -6.86
C SER A 87 25.60 13.16 -7.69
N ALA A 88 26.06 11.91 -7.49
CA ALA A 88 25.50 10.74 -8.17
C ALA A 88 24.00 10.59 -7.95
N PHE A 89 23.53 10.82 -6.71
CA PHE A 89 22.10 10.80 -6.40
C PHE A 89 21.31 11.94 -7.04
N ARG A 90 21.89 13.13 -7.22
CA ARG A 90 21.22 14.26 -7.88
C ARG A 90 21.13 14.09 -9.39
N GLU A 91 22.15 13.47 -9.97
CA GLU A 91 22.25 13.17 -11.41
C GLU A 91 21.47 11.91 -11.80
N ALA A 92 21.20 11.02 -10.85
CA ALA A 92 20.37 9.84 -11.07
C ALA A 92 18.95 10.23 -11.50
N GLU A 93 18.49 9.61 -12.58
CA GLU A 93 17.11 9.68 -13.05
C GLU A 93 16.53 8.26 -13.14
N GLY A 94 15.27 8.11 -12.75
CA GLY A 94 14.51 6.90 -12.99
C GLY A 94 13.62 7.02 -14.23
N ASP A 95 12.61 6.15 -14.31
CA ASP A 95 11.62 6.17 -15.39
C ASP A 95 10.65 7.37 -15.32
N GLY A 96 10.69 8.14 -14.22
CA GLY A 96 9.87 9.32 -14.00
C GLY A 96 8.41 9.04 -13.64
N VAL A 97 8.01 7.77 -13.56
CA VAL A 97 6.64 7.33 -13.30
C VAL A 97 6.54 6.56 -11.99
N THR A 98 7.36 5.53 -11.82
CA THR A 98 7.39 4.69 -10.62
C THR A 98 8.74 4.76 -9.91
N LEU A 99 9.81 4.92 -10.68
CA LEU A 99 11.16 5.15 -10.21
C LEU A 99 11.50 6.62 -10.46
N ILE A 100 11.68 7.37 -9.38
CA ILE A 100 12.04 8.78 -9.46
C ILE A 100 13.55 8.92 -9.58
N ARG A 101 14.30 8.19 -8.75
CA ARG A 101 15.76 8.16 -8.76
C ARG A 101 16.29 6.82 -8.26
N GLU A 102 17.39 6.37 -8.85
CA GLU A 102 18.17 5.25 -8.32
C GLU A 102 19.66 5.55 -8.45
N ALA A 103 20.38 5.50 -7.34
CA ALA A 103 21.81 5.65 -7.31
C ALA A 103 22.46 4.46 -6.62
N LEU A 104 23.41 3.83 -7.31
CA LEU A 104 24.24 2.77 -6.76
C LEU A 104 25.66 3.30 -6.56
N PHE A 105 26.11 3.35 -5.31
CA PHE A 105 27.40 3.94 -4.95
C PHE A 105 28.36 2.89 -4.36
N PRO A 106 29.42 2.51 -5.08
CA PRO A 106 30.36 1.49 -4.61
C PRO A 106 31.19 1.92 -3.37
N VAL A 107 31.27 1.04 -2.39
CA VAL A 107 32.02 1.15 -1.14
C VAL A 107 32.79 -0.16 -0.89
N GLY A 108 33.92 -0.33 -1.55
CA GLY A 108 34.71 -1.57 -1.48
C GLY A 108 33.98 -2.73 -2.17
N GLU A 109 33.82 -3.85 -1.46
CA GLU A 109 33.09 -5.05 -1.92
C GLU A 109 31.55 -4.90 -1.85
N TYR A 110 31.08 -3.80 -1.26
CA TYR A 110 29.67 -3.47 -1.14
C TYR A 110 29.33 -2.24 -1.99
N ALA A 111 28.04 -1.99 -2.18
CA ALA A 111 27.54 -0.76 -2.73
C ALA A 111 26.32 -0.30 -1.93
N LEU A 112 26.16 1.01 -1.79
CA LEU A 112 24.97 1.59 -1.21
C LEU A 112 23.98 1.90 -2.34
N SER A 113 22.83 1.25 -2.33
CA SER A 113 21.70 1.56 -3.22
C SER A 113 20.77 2.54 -2.52
N LEU A 114 20.46 3.65 -3.19
CA LEU A 114 19.43 4.58 -2.78
C LEU A 114 18.40 4.66 -3.89
N ARG A 115 17.15 4.36 -3.56
CA ARG A 115 16.06 4.34 -4.51
C ARG A 115 14.89 5.17 -4.00
N VAL A 116 14.40 6.08 -4.82
CA VAL A 116 13.19 6.85 -4.57
C VAL A 116 12.13 6.43 -5.56
N THR A 117 11.01 5.93 -5.06
CA THR A 117 9.90 5.42 -5.87
C THR A 117 8.61 6.19 -5.60
N CYS A 118 7.70 6.20 -6.57
CA CYS A 118 6.32 6.66 -6.44
C CYS A 118 5.39 5.46 -6.62
N GLU A 119 4.54 5.20 -5.62
CA GLU A 119 3.47 4.23 -5.71
C GLU A 119 2.12 4.96 -5.65
N ARG A 120 1.20 4.61 -6.55
CA ARG A 120 -0.19 5.08 -6.49
C ARG A 120 -1.02 4.10 -5.70
N VAL A 121 -1.40 4.52 -4.50
CA VAL A 121 -2.20 3.72 -3.57
C VAL A 121 -3.60 4.32 -3.51
N ALA A 122 -4.62 3.46 -3.64
CA ALA A 122 -6.00 3.88 -3.50
C ALA A 122 -6.34 4.13 -2.02
N ASP A 123 -6.97 5.26 -1.73
CA ASP A 123 -7.27 5.69 -0.37
C ASP A 123 -8.36 4.84 0.30
N PRO A 124 -8.21 4.51 1.59
CA PRO A 124 -9.32 3.98 2.38
C PRO A 124 -10.35 5.09 2.63
N VAL A 125 -11.59 4.81 2.23
CA VAL A 125 -12.75 5.67 2.45
C VAL A 125 -13.51 5.20 3.68
N ARG A 126 -13.98 6.15 4.50
CA ARG A 126 -14.96 5.91 5.57
C ARG A 126 -16.24 6.64 5.25
N ALA A 127 -17.36 5.94 5.26
CA ALA A 127 -18.68 6.48 4.93
C ALA A 127 -19.78 5.73 5.71
N THR A 128 -21.02 6.18 5.58
CA THR A 128 -22.20 5.42 6.01
C THR A 128 -22.75 4.59 4.86
N PHE A 129 -23.51 3.53 5.16
CA PHE A 129 -24.03 2.63 4.14
C PHE A 129 -24.90 3.34 3.09
N ALA A 130 -25.75 4.28 3.52
CA ALA A 130 -26.61 5.04 2.61
C ALA A 130 -25.84 6.03 1.72
N SER A 131 -24.62 6.43 2.10
CA SER A 131 -23.83 7.39 1.34
C SER A 131 -23.53 6.89 -0.08
N ALA A 132 -23.54 7.80 -1.06
CA ALA A 132 -23.04 7.53 -2.41
C ALA A 132 -21.52 7.24 -2.41
N ALA A 133 -20.80 7.73 -1.41
CA ALA A 133 -19.36 7.49 -1.21
C ALA A 133 -19.04 6.14 -0.52
N ASN A 134 -20.05 5.33 -0.20
CA ASN A 134 -19.89 4.01 0.40
C ASN A 134 -19.03 3.10 -0.50
N PRO A 135 -17.81 2.68 -0.07
CA PRO A 135 -16.93 1.88 -0.91
C PRO A 135 -17.53 0.53 -1.32
N LEU A 136 -18.51 -0.03 -0.59
CA LEU A 136 -19.20 -1.26 -1.00
C LEU A 136 -19.97 -1.09 -2.32
N ARG A 137 -20.44 0.13 -2.63
CA ARG A 137 -21.13 0.43 -3.91
C ARG A 137 -20.22 0.23 -5.11
N SER A 138 -18.91 0.45 -4.96
CA SER A 138 -17.94 0.21 -6.03
C SER A 138 -17.77 -1.28 -6.38
N LEU A 139 -18.17 -2.18 -5.47
CA LEU A 139 -18.10 -3.63 -5.67
C LEU A 139 -19.41 -4.21 -6.22
N ALA A 140 -20.47 -3.41 -6.36
CA ALA A 140 -21.77 -3.88 -6.83
C ALA A 140 -21.66 -4.45 -8.25
N GLY A 141 -22.25 -5.63 -8.47
CA GLY A 141 -22.15 -6.37 -9.73
C GLY A 141 -20.84 -7.13 -9.91
N GLN A 142 -19.87 -7.01 -8.98
CA GLN A 142 -18.61 -7.73 -9.04
C GLN A 142 -18.67 -9.02 -8.22
N ARG A 143 -17.79 -9.96 -8.55
CA ARG A 143 -17.64 -11.21 -7.81
C ARG A 143 -16.78 -10.95 -6.56
N VAL A 144 -17.34 -11.19 -5.39
CA VAL A 144 -16.71 -10.87 -4.10
C VAL A 144 -16.73 -12.07 -3.16
N LYS A 145 -15.76 -12.10 -2.25
CA LYS A 145 -15.73 -12.94 -1.06
C LYS A 145 -16.27 -12.13 0.12
N LEU A 146 -17.31 -12.65 0.78
CA LEU A 146 -17.79 -12.16 2.06
C LEU A 146 -17.19 -13.00 3.17
N THR A 147 -16.61 -12.34 4.16
CA THR A 147 -16.19 -12.94 5.43
C THR A 147 -16.89 -12.21 6.57
N VAL A 148 -17.63 -12.95 7.39
CA VAL A 148 -18.29 -12.41 8.58
C VAL A 148 -17.43 -12.70 9.81
N LEU A 149 -17.08 -11.66 10.54
CA LEU A 149 -16.10 -11.70 11.63
C LEU A 149 -16.64 -11.03 12.90
N ILE A 150 -16.12 -11.44 14.06
CA ILE A 150 -16.21 -10.69 15.32
C ILE A 150 -14.79 -10.18 15.67
N GLU A 151 -14.70 -8.97 16.22
CA GLU A 151 -13.48 -8.17 16.37
C GLU A 151 -12.35 -8.77 17.26
N HIS A 152 -12.44 -10.01 17.77
CA HIS A 152 -11.37 -10.64 18.56
C HIS A 152 -11.49 -12.18 18.65
N PRO A 153 -10.40 -12.97 18.53
CA PRO A 153 -9.37 -12.87 17.50
C PRO A 153 -9.98 -13.34 16.17
N TYR A 154 -10.61 -12.45 15.41
CA TYR A 154 -11.23 -12.74 14.10
C TYR A 154 -11.89 -14.12 14.01
N ASP A 155 -12.83 -14.42 14.90
CA ASP A 155 -13.65 -15.62 14.75
C ASP A 155 -14.43 -15.49 13.44
N VAL A 156 -14.00 -16.26 12.44
CA VAL A 156 -14.69 -16.37 11.16
C VAL A 156 -15.96 -17.14 11.40
N LEU A 157 -17.09 -16.44 11.37
CA LEU A 157 -18.40 -17.05 11.56
C LEU A 157 -18.84 -17.75 10.29
N THR A 158 -18.76 -17.04 9.16
CA THR A 158 -19.20 -17.54 7.86
C THR A 158 -18.37 -16.94 6.73
N ARG A 159 -18.33 -17.66 5.62
CA ARG A 159 -17.77 -17.21 4.35
C ARG A 159 -18.75 -17.50 3.23
N ALA A 160 -18.84 -16.59 2.27
CA ALA A 160 -19.56 -16.77 1.04
C ALA A 160 -18.77 -16.16 -0.12
N GLU A 161 -18.96 -16.66 -1.33
CA GLU A 161 -18.41 -16.04 -2.54
C GLU A 161 -19.48 -16.01 -3.61
N GLY A 162 -19.58 -14.90 -4.34
CA GLY A 162 -20.52 -14.78 -5.45
C GLY A 162 -20.61 -13.34 -5.95
N LEU A 163 -21.56 -13.11 -6.85
CA LEU A 163 -21.83 -11.77 -7.35
C LEU A 163 -22.51 -10.93 -6.26
N LEU A 164 -21.97 -9.74 -6.00
CA LEU A 164 -22.54 -8.80 -5.04
C LEU A 164 -23.69 -8.04 -5.68
N GLU A 165 -24.88 -8.19 -5.10
CA GLU A 165 -26.01 -7.35 -5.42
C GLU A 165 -26.29 -6.39 -4.26
N LEU A 166 -26.36 -5.10 -4.57
CA LEU A 166 -26.58 -4.07 -3.57
C LEU A 166 -27.95 -3.41 -3.77
N GLY A 167 -28.79 -3.48 -2.74
CA GLY A 167 -30.01 -2.71 -2.62
C GLY A 167 -29.80 -1.41 -1.84
N GLU A 168 -30.88 -0.67 -1.57
CA GLU A 168 -30.78 0.57 -0.79
C GLU A 168 -30.28 0.35 0.64
N ARG A 169 -30.63 -0.79 1.24
CA ARG A 169 -30.28 -1.16 2.61
C ARG A 169 -29.80 -2.60 2.75
N THR A 170 -29.58 -3.28 1.64
CA THR A 170 -29.26 -4.70 1.61
C THR A 170 -28.02 -4.95 0.78
N ALA A 171 -27.24 -5.95 1.17
CA ALA A 171 -26.24 -6.58 0.34
C ALA A 171 -26.59 -8.06 0.23
N ARG A 172 -26.51 -8.62 -0.97
CA ARG A 172 -26.79 -10.02 -1.24
C ARG A 172 -25.64 -10.65 -1.99
N ILE A 173 -25.23 -11.83 -1.53
CA ILE A 173 -24.27 -12.71 -2.22
C ILE A 173 -24.88 -14.10 -2.25
N VAL A 174 -25.21 -14.58 -3.44
CA VAL A 174 -25.88 -15.89 -3.63
C VAL A 174 -27.17 -15.95 -2.79
N THR A 175 -27.23 -16.79 -1.76
CA THR A 175 -28.37 -16.93 -0.83
C THR A 175 -28.24 -16.07 0.43
N GLU A 176 -27.06 -15.52 0.69
CA GLU A 176 -26.76 -14.73 1.88
C GLU A 176 -27.25 -13.29 1.68
N VAL A 177 -28.23 -12.86 2.49
CA VAL A 177 -28.77 -11.50 2.47
C VAL A 177 -28.46 -10.82 3.80
N GLN A 178 -27.79 -9.68 3.74
CA GLN A 178 -27.50 -8.83 4.89
C GLN A 178 -28.29 -7.53 4.78
N THR A 179 -28.97 -7.16 5.86
CA THR A 179 -29.70 -5.89 5.96
C THR A 179 -28.96 -4.95 6.90
N TYR A 180 -28.70 -3.73 6.42
CA TYR A 180 -27.94 -2.73 7.14
C TYR A 180 -28.79 -1.50 7.50
N ALA A 181 -28.43 -0.86 8.61
CA ALA A 181 -28.91 0.48 8.90
C ALA A 181 -28.32 1.47 7.90
N ALA A 182 -29.08 2.49 7.49
CA ALA A 182 -28.60 3.54 6.60
C ALA A 182 -27.32 4.23 7.14
N GLY A 183 -27.24 4.38 8.47
CA GLY A 183 -26.09 4.93 9.19
C GLY A 183 -25.01 3.90 9.56
N ALA A 184 -25.09 2.64 9.12
CA ALA A 184 -24.06 1.65 9.41
C ALA A 184 -22.72 2.12 8.85
N ALA A 185 -21.66 2.03 9.65
CA ALA A 185 -20.33 2.48 9.24
C ALA A 185 -19.77 1.51 8.20
N VAL A 186 -19.27 2.06 7.10
CA VAL A 186 -18.59 1.31 6.05
C VAL A 186 -17.21 1.91 5.84
N GLN A 187 -16.19 1.06 5.82
CA GLN A 187 -14.82 1.47 5.52
C GLN A 187 -14.18 0.52 4.52
N GLY A 188 -13.30 1.01 3.66
CA GLY A 188 -12.57 0.17 2.73
C GLY A 188 -12.00 0.96 1.58
N VAL A 189 -11.40 0.26 0.63
CA VAL A 189 -10.81 0.84 -0.57
C VAL A 189 -11.72 0.54 -1.76
N PRO A 190 -12.28 1.55 -2.45
CA PRO A 190 -13.17 1.30 -3.58
C PRO A 190 -12.49 0.40 -4.63
N TYR A 191 -13.27 -0.43 -5.32
CA TYR A 191 -12.79 -1.43 -6.29
C TYR A 191 -11.78 -2.45 -5.74
N ARG A 192 -11.68 -2.59 -4.41
CA ARG A 192 -10.83 -3.62 -3.76
C ARG A 192 -11.58 -4.33 -2.65
N ASN A 193 -12.04 -3.58 -1.65
CA ASN A 193 -12.72 -4.14 -0.49
C ASN A 193 -13.62 -3.12 0.22
N ALA A 194 -14.55 -3.62 1.02
CA ALA A 194 -15.34 -2.83 1.95
C ALA A 194 -15.71 -3.66 3.17
N THR A 195 -15.73 -3.06 4.34
CA THR A 195 -16.14 -3.67 5.60
C THR A 195 -17.28 -2.86 6.19
N VAL A 196 -18.42 -3.52 6.41
CA VAL A 196 -19.57 -2.94 7.11
C VAL A 196 -19.52 -3.35 8.58
N THR A 197 -19.54 -2.37 9.48
CA THR A 197 -19.56 -2.58 10.92
C THR A 197 -20.98 -2.48 11.45
N VAL A 198 -21.48 -3.56 12.06
CA VAL A 198 -22.83 -3.64 12.61
C VAL A 198 -22.74 -3.79 14.14
N PRO A 199 -23.22 -2.81 14.91
CA PRO A 199 -23.24 -2.90 16.37
C PRO A 199 -24.25 -3.96 16.84
N ARG A 200 -23.90 -4.70 17.90
CA ARG A 200 -24.77 -5.73 18.50
C ARG A 200 -25.36 -5.33 19.85
N GLY A 201 -25.22 -4.06 20.22
CA GLY A 201 -25.55 -3.51 21.55
C GLY A 201 -24.30 -3.12 22.33
N PHE A 202 -24.45 -2.29 23.37
CA PHE A 202 -23.35 -1.63 24.10
C PHE A 202 -22.30 -2.59 24.68
N LEU A 203 -22.70 -3.81 25.04
CA LEU A 203 -21.82 -4.81 25.66
C LEU A 203 -21.34 -5.90 24.69
N LYS A 204 -21.80 -5.89 23.44
CA LYS A 204 -21.46 -6.91 22.45
C LYS A 204 -20.52 -6.33 21.41
N LYS A 205 -19.44 -7.05 21.11
CA LYS A 205 -18.53 -6.71 20.01
C LYS A 205 -19.30 -6.63 18.69
N PRO A 206 -18.95 -5.67 17.81
CA PRO A 206 -19.62 -5.52 16.54
C PRO A 206 -19.38 -6.72 15.63
N LEU A 207 -20.32 -6.96 14.72
CA LEU A 207 -20.10 -7.83 13.57
C LEU A 207 -19.45 -7.03 12.46
N LEU A 208 -18.47 -7.64 11.81
CA LEU A 208 -17.80 -7.09 10.65
C LEU A 208 -18.15 -7.96 9.45
N TYR A 209 -18.75 -7.34 8.44
CA TYR A 209 -19.02 -7.98 7.15
C TYR A 209 -17.99 -7.44 6.16
N ARG A 210 -16.92 -8.21 5.93
CA ARG A 210 -15.83 -7.85 5.04
C ARG A 210 -16.09 -8.43 3.65
N TYR A 211 -16.20 -7.56 2.67
CA TYR A 211 -16.35 -7.84 1.26
C TYR A 211 -15.04 -7.55 0.56
N GLU A 212 -14.53 -8.50 -0.22
CA GLU A 212 -13.28 -8.36 -0.96
C GLU A 212 -13.51 -8.86 -2.38
N LEU A 213 -12.90 -8.22 -3.38
CA LEU A 213 -12.91 -8.79 -4.71
C LEU A 213 -12.36 -10.23 -4.68
N ALA A 214 -13.11 -11.15 -5.29
CA ALA A 214 -12.55 -12.45 -5.59
C ALA A 214 -11.44 -12.22 -6.62
N ALA A 215 -10.20 -12.59 -6.30
CA ALA A 215 -9.12 -12.58 -7.27
C ALA A 215 -9.60 -13.35 -8.52
N GLU A 216 -9.53 -12.71 -9.69
CA GLU A 216 -9.62 -13.46 -10.93
C GLU A 216 -8.47 -14.46 -10.89
N GLU A 217 -8.78 -15.75 -10.80
CA GLU A 217 -7.80 -16.78 -11.13
C GLU A 217 -7.34 -16.47 -12.54
N SER A 218 -6.15 -15.89 -12.65
CA SER A 218 -5.47 -15.65 -13.91
C SER A 218 -5.30 -17.03 -14.55
N ARG A 219 -6.16 -17.32 -15.54
CA ARG A 219 -6.05 -18.49 -16.39
C ARG A 219 -5.09 -18.20 -17.53
#